data_AF-A0A0P0E7E4-F1
#
_entry.id   AF-A0A0P0E7E4-F1
#
_cell.length_a   1.000
_cell.length_b   1.000
_cell.length_c   1.000
_cell.angle_alpha   90.00
_cell.angle_beta   90.00
_cell.angle_gamma   90.00
#
_symmetry.space_group_name_H-M   'P 1'
#
loop_
_entity.id
_entity.type
_entity.pdbx_description
1 polymer ?
#
loop_
_entity_poly.entity_id
_entity_poly.type
_entity_poly.pdbx_seq_one_letter_code
_entity_poly.pdbx_strand_id
1 'polypeptide(L)'
;MAPSTLEAARETGREAVSVATGNDKKAARAARDRARVYEARQRFHDGVISRRRRDNLIAGVGGGLLLIAIVAGQTAYFTVGAGAPSPSPSPSVSPTPDAPSPSVSAPPPSTPDPAPSTPSATPSATAPGAAR
;
A
#
# COMPACT_ATOMS: atom_id res chain seq x y z
N MET A 1 97.87 4.46 41.11
CA MET A 1 96.99 3.27 41.06
C MET A 1 95.87 3.62 40.08
N ALA A 2 96.06 3.30 38.80
CA ALA A 2 95.13 3.70 37.74
C ALA A 2 93.93 2.75 37.71
N PRO A 3 92.68 3.25 37.60
CA PRO A 3 91.51 2.39 37.47
C PRO A 3 91.65 1.55 36.19
N SER A 4 91.39 0.25 36.33
CA SER A 4 91.51 -0.71 35.24
C SER A 4 90.56 -0.37 34.08
N THR A 5 91.06 -0.43 32.84
CA THR A 5 90.31 -0.06 31.61
C THR A 5 88.97 -0.79 31.45
N LEU A 6 88.87 -1.99 32.03
CA LEU A 6 87.64 -2.77 32.04
C LEU A 6 86.54 -2.12 32.87
N GLU A 7 86.85 -1.32 33.89
CA GLU A 7 85.88 -0.67 34.78
C GLU A 7 85.21 0.53 34.12
N ALA A 8 85.98 1.33 33.37
CA ALA A 8 85.46 2.44 32.57
C ALA A 8 84.44 1.99 31.49
N ALA A 9 84.66 0.80 30.89
CA ALA A 9 83.75 0.24 29.89
C ALA A 9 82.41 -0.21 30.48
N ARG A 10 82.40 -0.70 31.73
CA ARG A 10 81.16 -1.13 32.42
C ARG A 10 80.40 0.03 33.05
N GLU A 11 81.05 1.17 33.28
CA GLU A 11 80.41 2.40 33.75
C GLU A 11 79.65 3.12 32.62
N THR A 12 80.30 3.28 31.46
CA THR A 12 79.67 3.82 30.25
C THR A 12 78.48 2.98 29.78
N GLY A 13 78.57 1.65 29.84
CA GLY A 13 77.43 0.76 29.54
C GLY A 13 76.23 0.95 30.47
N ARG A 14 76.48 1.20 31.77
CA ARG A 14 75.41 1.45 32.76
C ARG A 14 74.75 2.81 32.57
N GLU A 15 75.53 3.83 32.22
CA GLU A 15 75.01 5.15 31.93
C GLU A 15 74.11 5.14 30.70
N ALA A 16 74.53 4.47 29.62
CA ALA A 16 73.73 4.34 28.39
C ALA A 16 72.38 3.64 28.64
N VAL A 17 72.36 2.58 29.45
CA VAL A 17 71.11 1.87 29.81
C VAL A 17 70.20 2.73 30.70
N SER A 18 70.77 3.50 31.63
CA SER A 18 70.02 4.45 32.48
C SER A 18 69.37 5.57 31.64
N VAL A 19 70.11 6.12 30.68
CA VAL A 19 69.61 7.16 29.77
C VAL A 19 68.50 6.62 28.87
N ALA A 20 68.68 5.42 28.30
CA ALA A 20 67.66 4.77 27.48
C ALA A 20 66.35 4.56 28.27
N THR A 21 66.44 3.93 29.44
CA THR A 21 65.26 3.70 30.30
C THR A 21 64.64 4.99 30.83
N GLY A 22 65.44 6.04 31.05
CA GLY A 22 64.96 7.38 31.40
C GLY A 22 64.15 8.02 30.26
N ASN A 23 64.64 7.93 29.03
CA ASN A 23 63.95 8.43 27.84
C ASN A 23 62.64 7.67 27.57
N ASP A 24 62.63 6.34 27.72
CA ASP A 24 61.42 5.53 27.58
C ASP A 24 60.33 5.93 28.58
N LYS A 25 60.72 6.18 29.84
CA LYS A 25 59.79 6.66 30.88
C LYS A 25 59.23 8.05 30.55
N LYS A 26 60.06 8.96 30.03
CA LYS A 26 59.64 10.30 29.60
C LYS A 26 58.69 10.22 28.39
N ALA A 27 59.02 9.38 27.40
CA ALA A 27 58.19 9.15 26.23
C ALA A 27 56.83 8.52 26.62
N ALA A 28 56.83 7.55 27.53
CA ALA A 28 55.60 6.93 28.05
C ALA A 28 54.71 7.94 28.78
N ARG A 29 55.30 8.88 29.52
CA ARG A 29 54.54 9.95 30.20
C ARG A 29 53.93 10.93 29.19
N ALA A 30 54.72 11.39 28.22
CA ALA A 30 54.25 12.26 27.15
C ALA A 30 53.15 11.58 26.28
N ALA A 31 53.25 10.27 26.05
CA ALA A 31 52.23 9.51 25.32
C ALA A 31 50.90 9.45 26.08
N ARG A 32 50.94 9.23 27.41
CA ARG A 32 49.73 9.25 28.26
C ARG A 32 49.08 10.63 28.30
N ASP A 33 49.89 11.69 28.37
CA ASP A 33 49.38 13.06 28.38
C ASP A 33 48.69 13.39 27.04
N ARG A 34 49.29 12.99 25.91
CA ARG A 34 48.64 13.11 24.60
C ARG A 34 47.37 12.27 24.51
N ALA A 35 47.39 11.03 24.98
CA ALA A 35 46.23 10.13 24.96
C ALA A 35 45.03 10.74 25.70
N ARG A 36 45.24 11.34 26.88
CA ARG A 36 44.17 12.02 27.64
C ARG A 36 43.54 13.19 26.86
N VAL A 37 44.37 13.98 26.18
CA VAL A 37 43.89 15.11 25.37
C VAL A 37 43.09 14.62 24.17
N TYR A 38 43.53 13.57 23.48
CA TYR A 38 42.79 12.98 22.37
C TYR A 38 41.47 12.34 22.84
N GLU A 39 41.50 11.62 23.95
CA GLU A 39 40.33 10.97 24.52
C GLU A 39 39.24 11.97 24.91
N ALA A 40 39.62 13.13 25.46
CA ALA A 40 38.68 14.21 25.76
C ALA A 40 37.98 14.75 24.50
N ARG A 41 38.72 14.93 23.40
CA ARG A 41 38.14 15.36 22.11
C ARG A 41 37.26 14.29 21.48
N GLN A 42 37.68 13.03 21.55
CA GLN A 42 36.93 11.90 21.03
C GLN A 42 35.56 11.79 21.71
N ARG A 43 35.54 11.83 23.05
CA ARG A 43 34.30 11.76 23.85
C ARG A 43 33.30 12.86 23.51
N PHE A 44 33.79 14.07 23.24
CA PHE A 44 32.92 15.18 22.83
C PHE A 44 32.25 14.92 21.46
N HIS A 45 33.03 14.47 20.47
CA HIS A 45 32.49 14.16 19.14
C HIS A 45 31.53 12.96 19.17
N ASP A 46 31.87 11.91 19.91
CA ASP A 46 31.03 10.71 20.03
C ASP A 46 29.69 11.03 20.70
N GLY A 47 29.68 11.93 21.68
CA GLY A 47 28.45 12.43 22.31
C GLY A 47 27.51 13.13 21.33
N VAL A 48 28.05 14.03 20.49
CA VAL A 48 27.25 14.75 19.49
C VAL A 48 26.72 13.80 18.40
N ILE A 49 27.55 12.87 17.92
CA ILE A 49 27.17 11.92 16.88
C ILE A 49 26.13 10.93 17.41
N SER A 50 26.32 10.40 18.62
CA SER A 50 25.37 9.44 19.22
C SER A 50 24.00 10.05 19.46
N ARG A 51 23.93 11.33 19.88
CA ARG A 51 22.65 12.04 20.04
C ARG A 51 21.93 12.20 18.71
N ARG A 52 22.61 12.68 17.67
CA ARG A 52 22.01 12.82 16.32
C ARG A 52 21.55 11.47 15.76
N ARG A 53 22.31 10.40 15.96
CA ARG A 53 21.92 9.04 15.52
C ARG A 53 20.68 8.55 16.24
N ARG A 54 20.60 8.74 17.57
CA ARG A 54 19.42 8.38 18.37
C ARG A 54 18.20 9.19 17.94
N ASP A 55 18.34 10.50 17.80
CA ASP A 55 17.24 11.37 17.42
C ASP A 55 16.74 11.06 16.00
N ASN A 56 17.66 10.87 15.04
CA ASN A 56 17.29 10.48 13.67
C ASN A 56 16.64 9.10 13.60
N LEU A 57 17.10 8.14 14.41
CA LEU A 57 16.50 6.81 14.48
C LEU A 57 15.10 6.85 15.09
N ILE A 58 14.92 7.59 16.19
CA ILE A 58 13.61 7.79 16.81
C ILE A 58 12.67 8.52 15.85
N ALA A 59 13.14 9.56 15.17
CA ALA A 59 12.36 10.29 14.17
C ALA A 59 11.99 9.41 12.98
N GLY A 60 12.92 8.58 12.48
CA GLY A 60 12.67 7.65 11.39
C GLY A 60 11.66 6.57 11.75
N VAL A 61 11.83 5.93 12.92
CA VAL A 61 10.92 4.87 13.39
C VAL A 61 9.55 5.47 13.74
N GLY A 62 9.51 6.55 14.53
CA GLY A 62 8.27 7.20 14.93
C GLY A 62 7.51 7.78 13.73
N GLY A 63 8.20 8.50 12.85
CA GLY A 63 7.62 9.03 11.61
C GLY A 63 7.16 7.95 10.65
N GLY A 64 7.95 6.88 10.50
CA GLY A 64 7.59 5.72 9.67
C GLY A 64 6.34 5.01 10.18
N LEU A 65 6.27 4.71 11.48
CA LEU A 65 5.09 4.09 12.09
C LEU A 65 3.84 4.97 11.96
N LEU A 66 3.99 6.29 12.14
CA LEU A 66 2.89 7.24 11.96
C LEU A 66 2.36 7.23 10.52
N LEU A 67 3.25 7.27 9.53
CA LEU A 67 2.88 7.19 8.11
C LEU A 67 2.17 5.88 7.78
N ILE A 68 2.70 4.75 8.26
CA ILE A 68 2.06 3.43 8.09
C ILE A 68 0.66 3.44 8.71
N ALA A 69 0.49 3.98 9.91
CA ALA A 69 -0.80 4.07 10.58
C ALA A 69 -1.81 4.93 9.80
N ILE A 70 -1.38 6.06 9.25
CA ILE A 70 -2.24 6.93 8.43
C ILE A 70 -2.70 6.19 7.18
N VAL A 71 -1.77 5.59 6.43
CA VAL A 71 -2.09 4.87 5.19
C VAL A 71 -3.01 3.70 5.48
N ALA A 72 -2.68 2.88 6.49
CA ALA A 72 -3.52 1.75 6.90
C ALA A 72 -4.92 2.21 7.33
N GLY A 73 -5.02 3.31 8.07
CA GLY A 73 -6.29 3.92 8.47
C GLY A 73 -7.12 4.39 7.28
N GLN A 74 -6.51 5.07 6.31
CA GLN A 74 -7.18 5.46 5.07
C GLN A 74 -7.65 4.23 4.28
N THR A 75 -6.77 3.24 4.10
CA THR A 75 -7.14 1.99 3.41
C THR A 75 -8.32 1.32 4.11
N ALA A 76 -8.29 1.18 5.43
CA ALA A 76 -9.40 0.59 6.18
C ALA A 76 -10.71 1.40 6.01
N TYR A 77 -10.62 2.73 6.09
CA TYR A 77 -11.77 3.62 5.92
C TYR A 77 -12.45 3.47 4.55
N PHE A 78 -11.67 3.34 3.47
CA PHE A 78 -12.19 3.22 2.10
C PHE A 78 -12.48 1.79 1.63
N THR A 79 -12.03 0.77 2.35
CA THR A 79 -12.25 -0.65 1.96
C THR A 79 -13.36 -1.31 2.77
N VAL A 80 -13.42 -1.04 4.08
CA VAL A 80 -14.36 -1.69 5.01
C VAL A 80 -15.17 -0.65 5.80
N GLY A 81 -14.69 0.60 5.87
CA GLY A 81 -15.31 1.69 6.61
C GLY A 81 -16.34 2.49 5.81
N ALA A 82 -16.77 3.61 6.38
CA ALA A 82 -17.82 4.47 5.83
C ALA A 82 -17.48 5.12 4.48
N GLY A 83 -16.20 5.13 4.09
CA GLY A 83 -15.78 5.58 2.77
C GLY A 83 -15.89 4.51 1.68
N ALA A 84 -16.29 3.28 2.01
CA ALA A 84 -16.37 2.19 1.05
C ALA A 84 -17.44 2.46 -0.03
N PRO A 85 -17.12 2.20 -1.32
CA PRO A 85 -18.09 2.40 -2.39
C PRO A 85 -19.29 1.46 -2.22
N SER A 86 -20.49 1.97 -2.53
CA SER A 86 -21.72 1.17 -2.47
C SER A 86 -21.59 -0.07 -3.37
N PRO A 87 -21.97 -1.27 -2.91
CA PRO A 87 -21.86 -2.48 -3.71
C PRO A 87 -22.73 -2.37 -4.97
N SER A 88 -22.11 -2.64 -6.13
CA SER A 88 -22.82 -2.70 -7.41
C SER A 88 -23.84 -3.84 -7.38
N PRO A 89 -25.07 -3.66 -7.92
CA PRO A 89 -26.05 -4.73 -7.98
C PRO A 89 -25.53 -5.91 -8.79
N SER A 90 -25.69 -7.12 -8.25
CA SER A 90 -25.39 -8.37 -8.96
C SER A 90 -26.39 -8.56 -10.11
N PRO A 91 -25.97 -9.07 -11.29
CA PRO A 91 -26.89 -9.29 -12.40
C PRO A 91 -27.99 -10.28 -11.99
N SER A 92 -29.24 -9.82 -12.05
CA SER A 92 -30.41 -10.69 -11.89
C SER A 92 -30.62 -11.49 -13.17
N VAL A 93 -30.85 -12.79 -13.04
CA VAL A 93 -31.26 -13.64 -14.16
C VAL A 93 -32.64 -13.20 -14.65
N SER A 94 -32.71 -12.75 -15.90
CA SER A 94 -33.97 -12.41 -16.58
C SER A 94 -34.76 -13.69 -16.85
N PRO A 95 -36.10 -13.71 -16.63
CA PRO A 95 -36.90 -14.88 -16.96
C PRO A 95 -36.80 -15.19 -18.46
N THR A 96 -36.66 -16.48 -18.77
CA THR A 96 -36.73 -16.99 -20.15
C THR A 96 -38.18 -16.92 -20.62
N PRO A 97 -38.49 -16.44 -21.84
CA PRO A 97 -39.85 -16.43 -22.35
C PRO A 97 -40.43 -17.85 -22.41
N ASP A 98 -41.64 -18.02 -21.88
CA ASP A 98 -42.41 -19.26 -22.03
C ASP A 98 -42.67 -19.56 -23.52
N ALA A 99 -42.55 -20.84 -23.88
CA ALA A 99 -42.81 -21.30 -25.24
C ALA A 99 -44.30 -21.10 -25.60
N PRO A 100 -44.61 -20.72 -26.86
CA PRO A 100 -46.00 -20.50 -27.26
C PRO A 100 -46.82 -21.79 -27.13
N SER A 101 -47.97 -21.68 -26.48
CA SER A 101 -48.96 -22.76 -26.35
C SER A 101 -49.51 -23.14 -27.75
N PRO A 102 -49.66 -24.44 -28.08
CA PRO A 102 -50.18 -24.85 -29.38
C PRO A 102 -51.62 -24.35 -29.57
N SER A 103 -51.85 -23.65 -30.69
CA SER A 103 -53.18 -23.18 -31.08
C SER A 103 -54.07 -24.37 -31.44
N VAL A 104 -55.18 -24.54 -30.71
CA VAL A 104 -56.21 -25.53 -31.05
C VAL A 104 -57.02 -24.97 -32.22
N SER A 105 -56.98 -25.66 -33.36
CA SER A 105 -57.73 -25.31 -34.56
C SER A 105 -59.23 -25.52 -34.32
N ALA A 106 -60.04 -24.49 -34.56
CA ALA A 106 -61.50 -24.55 -34.40
C ALA A 106 -62.13 -25.43 -35.49
N PRO A 107 -63.20 -26.19 -35.19
CA PRO A 107 -63.90 -26.99 -36.20
C PRO A 107 -64.60 -26.10 -37.25
N PRO A 108 -64.76 -26.58 -38.50
CA PRO A 108 -65.33 -25.78 -39.58
C PRO A 108 -66.83 -25.46 -39.31
N PRO A 109 -67.32 -24.31 -39.80
CA PRO A 109 -68.70 -23.90 -39.58
C PRO A 109 -69.69 -24.79 -40.36
N SER A 110 -70.75 -25.24 -39.70
CA SER A 110 -71.85 -25.97 -40.33
C SER A 110 -72.66 -25.07 -41.26
N THR A 111 -72.86 -25.50 -42.50
CA THR A 111 -73.73 -24.85 -43.50
C THR A 111 -75.20 -24.96 -43.10
N PRO A 112 -75.99 -23.86 -43.07
CA PRO A 112 -77.44 -23.97 -42.91
C PRO A 112 -78.13 -24.39 -44.22
N ASP A 113 -79.09 -25.30 -44.07
CA ASP A 113 -80.02 -25.92 -45.03
C ASP A 113 -80.92 -24.86 -45.75
N PRO A 114 -81.32 -25.01 -47.03
CA PRO A 114 -82.01 -23.96 -47.77
C PRO A 114 -83.47 -23.79 -47.34
N ALA A 115 -83.85 -22.55 -47.09
CA ALA A 115 -85.21 -22.14 -46.76
C ALA A 115 -86.21 -22.37 -47.93
N PRO A 116 -87.46 -22.78 -47.66
CA PRO A 116 -88.49 -22.88 -48.70
C PRO A 116 -88.97 -21.48 -49.12
N SER A 117 -89.01 -21.26 -50.44
CA SER A 117 -89.48 -20.02 -51.08
C SER A 117 -91.01 -19.92 -51.08
N THR A 118 -91.56 -18.78 -50.67
CA THR A 118 -92.96 -18.38 -50.94
C THR A 118 -92.98 -17.20 -51.92
N PRO A 119 -93.74 -17.27 -53.03
CA PRO A 119 -93.77 -16.22 -54.03
C PRO A 119 -94.74 -15.07 -53.68
N SER A 120 -94.21 -13.85 -53.86
CA SER A 120 -94.78 -12.68 -54.53
C SER A 120 -96.29 -12.35 -54.37
N ALA A 121 -96.55 -11.21 -53.73
CA ALA A 121 -97.62 -10.30 -54.14
C ALA A 121 -97.05 -8.87 -54.25
N THR A 122 -97.27 -8.27 -55.41
CA THR A 122 -96.96 -6.91 -55.93
C THR A 122 -98.17 -6.60 -56.84
N PRO A 123 -98.62 -5.35 -57.14
CA PRO A 123 -98.04 -4.02 -56.95
C PRO A 123 -99.02 -2.93 -56.42
N SER A 124 -98.54 -1.71 -56.20
CA SER A 124 -99.12 -0.46 -56.77
C SER A 124 -98.15 0.71 -56.48
N ALA A 125 -97.37 1.18 -57.48
CA ALA A 125 -97.55 2.44 -58.22
C ALA A 125 -97.39 3.71 -57.31
N THR A 126 -96.60 4.75 -57.59
CA THR A 126 -95.92 5.27 -58.79
C THR A 126 -94.94 6.38 -58.34
N ALA A 127 -93.83 6.51 -59.08
CA ALA A 127 -92.78 7.57 -59.06
C ALA A 127 -93.35 9.02 -59.16
N PRO A 128 -92.58 10.14 -59.12
CA PRO A 128 -91.15 10.34 -59.42
C PRO A 128 -90.42 11.23 -58.37
N GLY A 129 -89.09 11.32 -58.31
CA GLY A 129 -88.23 12.02 -59.26
C GLY A 129 -87.61 13.27 -58.61
N ALA A 130 -86.28 13.27 -58.56
CA ALA A 130 -85.38 14.43 -58.60
C ALA A 130 -85.23 15.37 -57.37
N ALA A 131 -83.94 15.59 -57.09
CA ALA A 131 -83.30 16.87 -56.75
C ALA A 131 -83.16 17.26 -55.27
N ARG A 132 -81.90 17.10 -54.81
CA ARG A 132 -81.01 18.11 -54.20
C ARG A 132 -81.21 18.49 -52.73
#